data_AF-A0A3C0GIB9-F1
#
_entry.id   AF-A0A3C0GIB9-F1
#
_cell.length_a   1.000
_cell.length_b   1.000
_cell.length_c   1.000
_cell.angle_alpha   90.00
_cell.angle_beta   90.00
_cell.angle_gamma   90.00
#
_symmetry.space_group_name_H-M   'P 1'
#
loop_
_entity.id
_entity.type
_entity.pdbx_description
1 polymer ?
#
loop_
_entity_poly.entity_id
_entity_poly.type
_entity_poly.pdbx_seq_one_letter_code
_entity_poly.pdbx_strand_id
1 'polypeptide(L)'
;MKFKYATLLILTILIACGEKTKSKKEIISEEIKAPHIVFVTGEEEYRSEETFPMLAKLAKRELGAKVSIAYSIDSSGFIDPNRTDHIEGLEALETADLMVVFMRFRNLPKKELNYITNYVESGKPIVGFRTTTHAFKYDNDSTLTTYNEEWPAKVFGQQWITHHGHFDDGKFPVTDISIKEGKS
;
A
#
# COMPACT_ATOMS: atom_id res chain seq x y z
N MET A 1 24.55 48.20 66.13
CA MET A 1 24.26 48.35 64.69
C MET A 1 24.15 46.98 63.98
N LYS A 2 23.12 46.15 64.19
CA LYS A 2 23.04 44.84 63.49
C LYS A 2 21.62 44.26 63.24
N PHE A 3 20.55 45.07 63.24
CA PHE A 3 19.18 44.53 63.09
C PHE A 3 18.29 45.17 62.01
N LYS A 4 18.77 46.18 61.25
CA LYS A 4 17.95 46.82 60.20
C LYS A 4 18.16 46.26 58.79
N TYR A 5 19.21 45.47 58.55
CA TYR A 5 19.51 44.90 57.23
C TYR A 5 18.96 43.48 57.05
N ALA A 6 18.58 42.79 58.14
CA ALA A 6 18.03 41.44 58.06
C ALA A 6 16.59 41.43 57.51
N THR A 7 15.79 42.45 57.82
CA THR A 7 14.40 42.56 57.35
C THR A 7 14.30 42.93 55.87
N LEU A 8 15.29 43.65 55.33
CA LEU A 8 15.33 44.04 53.92
C LEU A 8 15.78 42.89 53.00
N LEU A 9 16.51 41.90 53.53
CA LEU A 9 16.94 40.71 52.77
C LEU A 9 15.85 39.63 52.66
N ILE A 10 14.85 39.65 53.55
CA ILE A 10 13.74 38.68 53.55
C ILE A 10 12.62 39.13 52.59
N LEU A 11 12.49 40.44 52.33
CA LEU A 11 11.46 40.96 51.43
C LEU A 11 11.81 40.77 49.93
N THR A 12 13.10 40.60 49.59
CA THR A 12 13.53 40.35 48.21
C THR A 12 13.46 38.88 47.79
N ILE A 13 13.41 37.93 48.74
CA ILE A 13 13.32 36.50 48.43
C ILE A 13 11.87 36.08 48.07
N LEU A 14 10.86 36.81 48.57
CA LEU A 14 9.45 36.48 48.31
C LEU A 14 8.95 36.87 46.91
N ILE A 15 9.69 37.68 46.14
CA ILE A 15 9.31 38.09 44.77
C ILE A 15 9.94 37.16 43.71
N ALA A 16 10.92 36.32 44.07
CA ALA A 16 11.64 35.47 43.11
C ALA A 16 10.94 34.12 42.82
N CYS A 17 9.88 33.76 43.53
CA CYS A 17 9.02 32.64 43.16
C CYS A 17 7.87 33.13 42.29
N GLY A 18 8.19 33.55 41.06
CA GLY A 18 7.19 33.60 40.01
C GLY A 18 6.62 32.19 39.82
N GLU A 19 5.31 32.03 40.00
CA GLU A 19 4.62 30.81 39.62
C GLU A 19 4.94 30.53 38.15
N LYS A 20 5.72 29.48 37.91
CA LYS A 20 5.71 28.81 36.61
C LYS A 20 4.30 28.25 36.46
N THR A 21 3.41 29.07 35.93
CA THR A 21 2.16 28.60 35.36
C THR A 21 2.58 27.56 34.34
N LYS A 22 2.45 26.29 34.71
CA LYS A 22 2.50 25.19 33.75
C LYS A 22 1.34 25.49 32.81
N SER A 23 1.62 26.21 31.73
CA SER A 23 0.74 26.26 30.59
C SER A 23 0.47 24.81 30.25
N LYS A 24 -0.73 24.35 30.62
CA LYS A 24 -1.25 23.06 30.23
C LYS A 24 -1.36 23.19 28.73
N LYS A 25 -0.29 22.79 28.02
CA LYS A 25 -0.35 22.63 26.57
C LYS A 25 -1.47 21.61 26.39
N GLU A 26 -2.66 22.10 26.04
CA GLU A 26 -3.72 21.27 25.52
C GLU A 26 -3.06 20.54 24.35
N ILE A 27 -2.72 19.29 24.59
CA ILE A 27 -2.47 18.35 23.53
C ILE A 27 -3.85 18.22 22.92
N ILE A 28 -4.12 19.04 21.90
CA ILE A 28 -5.13 18.73 20.92
C ILE A 28 -4.67 17.38 20.38
N SER A 29 -5.20 16.30 20.96
CA SER A 29 -5.12 15.01 20.32
C SER A 29 -5.92 15.19 19.06
N GLU A 30 -5.25 15.47 17.94
CA GLU A 30 -5.86 15.23 16.64
C GLU A 30 -6.41 13.81 16.73
N GLU A 31 -7.72 13.68 16.62
CA GLU A 31 -8.38 12.39 16.58
C GLU A 31 -7.77 11.66 15.39
N ILE A 32 -6.84 10.73 15.66
CA ILE A 32 -6.14 9.99 14.62
C ILE A 32 -7.21 9.13 13.95
N LYS A 33 -7.73 9.64 12.83
CA LYS A 33 -8.72 8.95 12.03
C LYS A 33 -8.14 7.59 11.64
N ALA A 34 -8.89 6.53 11.94
CA ALA A 34 -8.51 5.18 11.55
C ALA A 34 -8.26 5.11 10.03
N PRO A 35 -7.10 4.63 9.57
CA PRO A 35 -6.80 4.56 8.15
C PRO A 35 -7.74 3.59 7.46
N HIS A 36 -8.13 3.90 6.23
CA HIS A 36 -8.89 3.00 5.38
C HIS A 36 -7.95 2.19 4.49
N ILE A 37 -7.86 0.89 4.75
CA ILE A 37 -7.03 -0.04 3.99
C ILE A 37 -7.94 -0.85 3.07
N VAL A 38 -7.64 -0.85 1.78
CA VAL A 38 -8.36 -1.64 0.78
C VAL A 38 -7.47 -2.77 0.28
N PHE A 39 -7.96 -3.99 0.44
CA PHE A 39 -7.31 -5.22 -0.03
C PHE A 39 -7.89 -5.61 -1.39
N VAL A 40 -7.09 -5.54 -2.45
CA VAL A 40 -7.51 -5.90 -3.81
C VAL A 40 -7.00 -7.30 -4.12
N THR A 41 -7.94 -8.25 -4.23
CA THR A 41 -7.65 -9.63 -4.63
C THR A 41 -7.74 -9.77 -6.16
N GLY A 42 -7.26 -10.90 -6.68
CA GLY A 42 -7.20 -11.15 -8.12
C GLY A 42 -5.98 -11.98 -8.49
N GLU A 43 -5.59 -12.87 -7.60
CA GLU A 43 -4.46 -13.78 -7.77
C GLU A 43 -4.90 -15.16 -7.32
N GLU A 44 -4.93 -16.08 -8.28
CA GLU A 44 -5.55 -17.39 -8.18
C GLU A 44 -4.55 -18.50 -7.80
N GLU A 45 -3.27 -18.33 -8.12
CA GLU A 45 -2.23 -19.34 -7.88
C GLU A 45 -1.87 -19.44 -6.39
N TYR A 46 -1.85 -18.30 -5.70
CA TYR A 46 -1.59 -18.18 -4.27
C TYR A 46 -2.85 -17.83 -3.47
N ARG A 47 -4.03 -17.90 -4.09
CA ARG A 47 -5.35 -17.82 -3.42
C ARG A 47 -5.52 -16.52 -2.62
N SER A 48 -5.31 -15.37 -3.27
CA SER A 48 -5.47 -14.05 -2.66
C SER A 48 -6.82 -13.87 -1.94
N GLU A 49 -7.88 -14.47 -2.47
CA GLU A 49 -9.24 -14.46 -1.91
C GLU A 49 -9.36 -15.16 -0.55
N GLU A 50 -8.45 -16.06 -0.21
CA GLU A 50 -8.39 -16.70 1.10
C GLU A 50 -7.47 -15.95 2.06
N THR A 51 -6.32 -15.48 1.56
CA THR A 51 -5.29 -14.87 2.40
C THR A 51 -5.64 -13.45 2.84
N PHE A 52 -6.18 -12.63 1.94
CA PHE A 52 -6.49 -11.22 2.22
C PHE A 52 -7.59 -11.01 3.26
N PRO A 53 -8.71 -11.77 3.33
CA PRO A 53 -9.65 -11.62 4.44
C PRO A 53 -9.04 -11.92 5.82
N MET A 54 -8.08 -12.85 5.92
CA MET A 54 -7.35 -13.08 7.17
C MET A 54 -6.46 -11.88 7.52
N LEU A 55 -5.70 -11.35 6.56
CA LEU A 55 -4.85 -10.19 6.78
C LEU A 55 -5.65 -8.91 7.09
N ALA A 56 -6.79 -8.70 6.42
CA ALA A 56 -7.71 -7.61 6.69
C ALA A 56 -8.29 -7.68 8.11
N LYS A 57 -8.64 -8.89 8.58
CA LYS A 57 -9.07 -9.10 9.97
C LYS A 57 -7.97 -8.72 10.97
N LEU A 58 -6.72 -9.05 10.68
CA LEU A 58 -5.58 -8.64 11.50
C LEU A 58 -5.39 -7.11 11.47
N ALA A 59 -5.43 -6.48 10.30
CA ALA A 59 -5.33 -5.03 10.17
C ALA A 59 -6.42 -4.30 10.97
N LYS A 60 -7.67 -4.79 10.91
CA LYS A 60 -8.77 -4.27 11.71
C LYS A 60 -8.53 -4.44 13.22
N ARG A 61 -8.06 -5.62 13.64
CA ARG A 61 -7.86 -5.97 15.07
C ARG A 61 -6.68 -5.22 15.69
N GLU A 62 -5.53 -5.20 15.00
CA GLU A 62 -4.26 -4.71 15.54
C GLU A 62 -4.04 -3.22 15.29
N LEU A 63 -4.53 -2.70 14.15
CA LEU A 63 -4.31 -1.31 13.75
C LEU A 63 -5.55 -0.43 13.91
N GLY A 64 -6.69 -1.02 14.29
CA GLY A 64 -7.97 -0.31 14.33
C GLY A 64 -8.45 0.21 12.96
N ALA A 65 -7.87 -0.29 11.87
CA ALA A 65 -8.13 0.21 10.52
C ALA A 65 -9.57 -0.08 10.05
N LYS A 66 -10.14 0.84 9.28
CA LYS A 66 -11.28 0.52 8.41
C LYS A 66 -10.75 -0.37 7.29
N VAL A 67 -11.41 -1.49 7.01
CA VAL A 67 -10.99 -2.42 5.96
C VAL A 67 -12.11 -2.65 4.95
N SER A 68 -11.75 -2.62 3.67
CA SER A 68 -12.60 -3.11 2.57
C SER A 68 -11.80 -4.13 1.76
N ILE A 69 -12.48 -5.08 1.14
CA ILE A 69 -11.84 -6.12 0.31
C ILE A 69 -12.58 -6.17 -1.01
N ALA A 70 -11.82 -6.09 -2.11
CA ALA A 70 -12.33 -6.22 -3.45
C ALA A 70 -12.06 -7.64 -3.97
N TYR A 71 -13.09 -8.26 -4.55
CA TYR A 71 -13.06 -9.67 -4.95
C TYR A 71 -13.32 -9.86 -6.44
N SER A 72 -12.63 -10.82 -7.03
CA SER A 72 -13.07 -11.38 -8.31
C SER A 72 -14.33 -12.20 -8.08
N ILE A 73 -15.45 -11.78 -8.68
CA ILE A 73 -16.79 -12.33 -8.45
C ILE A 73 -17.38 -12.80 -9.78
N ASP A 74 -18.07 -13.94 -9.84
CA ASP A 74 -18.77 -14.43 -11.04
C ASP A 74 -20.10 -13.71 -11.30
N SER A 75 -20.80 -14.09 -12.37
CA SER A 75 -22.11 -13.51 -12.70
C SER A 75 -23.22 -13.82 -11.69
N SER A 76 -23.01 -14.81 -10.82
CA SER A 76 -23.96 -15.25 -9.79
C SER A 76 -23.67 -14.61 -8.42
N GLY A 77 -22.61 -13.80 -8.30
CA GLY A 77 -22.23 -13.15 -7.05
C GLY A 77 -21.31 -13.98 -6.16
N PHE A 78 -20.74 -15.08 -6.66
CA PHE A 78 -19.79 -15.90 -5.90
C PHE A 78 -18.34 -15.56 -6.25
N ILE A 79 -17.42 -15.73 -5.30
CA ILE A 79 -15.99 -15.52 -5.55
C ILE A 79 -15.51 -16.51 -6.60
N ASP A 80 -14.99 -15.98 -7.70
CA ASP A 80 -14.33 -16.75 -8.77
C ASP A 80 -12.92 -16.19 -8.99
N PRO A 81 -11.88 -16.83 -8.43
CA PRO A 81 -10.49 -16.41 -8.58
C PRO A 81 -10.01 -16.42 -10.04
N ASN A 82 -10.62 -17.24 -10.89
CA ASN A 82 -10.21 -17.40 -12.30
C ASN A 82 -10.88 -16.39 -13.23
N ARG A 83 -11.94 -15.70 -12.79
CA ARG A 83 -12.51 -14.61 -13.57
C ARG A 83 -11.51 -13.47 -13.68
N THR A 84 -11.12 -13.11 -14.91
CA THR A 84 -10.05 -12.14 -15.12
C THR A 84 -10.55 -10.72 -15.36
N ASP A 85 -11.84 -10.55 -15.66
CA ASP A 85 -12.41 -9.34 -16.25
C ASP A 85 -13.34 -8.56 -15.31
N HIS A 86 -13.38 -8.91 -14.02
CA HIS A 86 -14.21 -8.21 -13.05
C HIS A 86 -13.69 -8.38 -11.63
N ILE A 87 -13.59 -7.27 -10.90
CA ILE A 87 -13.36 -7.25 -9.46
C ILE A 87 -14.38 -6.29 -8.83
N GLU A 88 -15.26 -6.83 -8.01
CA GLU A 88 -16.27 -6.09 -7.27
C GLU A 88 -15.65 -5.39 -6.05
N GLY A 89 -16.09 -4.15 -5.76
CA GLY A 89 -15.66 -3.38 -4.59
C GLY A 89 -14.45 -2.47 -4.81
N LEU A 90 -13.95 -2.35 -6.05
CA LEU A 90 -12.82 -1.48 -6.38
C LEU A 90 -13.08 0.01 -6.11
N GLU A 91 -14.34 0.46 -6.10
CA GLU A 91 -14.73 1.83 -5.77
C GLU A 91 -14.31 2.24 -4.35
N ALA A 92 -14.07 1.28 -3.45
CA ALA A 92 -13.53 1.56 -2.13
C ALA A 92 -12.18 2.30 -2.17
N LEU A 93 -11.42 2.13 -3.27
CA LEU A 93 -10.13 2.80 -3.50
C LEU A 93 -10.25 4.33 -3.55
N GLU A 94 -11.41 4.88 -3.95
CA GLU A 94 -11.62 6.33 -3.99
C GLU A 94 -11.41 7.00 -2.62
N THR A 95 -11.68 6.26 -1.55
CA THR A 95 -11.55 6.74 -0.16
C THR A 95 -10.46 6.04 0.63
N ALA A 96 -9.64 5.21 -0.02
CA ALA A 96 -8.58 4.47 0.63
C ALA A 96 -7.40 5.37 1.00
N ASP A 97 -6.75 5.06 2.11
CA ASP A 97 -5.48 5.65 2.54
C ASP A 97 -4.30 4.72 2.23
N LEU A 98 -4.57 3.40 2.10
CA LEU A 98 -3.61 2.38 1.69
C LEU A 98 -4.29 1.35 0.77
N MET A 99 -3.67 1.04 -0.37
CA MET A 99 -4.00 -0.11 -1.21
C MET A 99 -3.03 -1.25 -0.94
N VAL A 100 -3.55 -2.41 -0.62
CA VAL A 100 -2.81 -3.68 -0.56
C VAL A 100 -3.30 -4.53 -1.70
N VAL A 101 -2.42 -4.86 -2.65
CA VAL A 101 -2.82 -5.48 -3.93
C VAL A 101 -2.08 -6.80 -4.14
N PHE A 102 -2.83 -7.80 -4.57
CA PHE A 102 -2.34 -9.11 -4.96
C PHE A 102 -3.13 -9.56 -6.17
N MET A 103 -2.59 -9.26 -7.35
CA MET A 103 -3.24 -9.47 -8.63
C MET A 103 -2.30 -10.11 -9.65
N ARG A 104 -2.88 -10.88 -10.58
CA ARG A 104 -2.20 -11.47 -11.73
C ARG A 104 -3.11 -11.54 -12.94
N PHE A 105 -2.57 -11.10 -14.08
CA PHE A 105 -3.14 -11.26 -15.42
C PHE A 105 -4.62 -10.87 -15.55
N ARG A 106 -5.05 -9.81 -14.86
CA ARG A 106 -6.42 -9.30 -14.96
C ARG A 106 -6.61 -8.52 -16.25
N ASN A 107 -7.77 -8.71 -16.87
CA ASN A 107 -8.21 -8.07 -18.11
C ASN A 107 -9.43 -7.20 -17.80
N LEU A 108 -9.27 -6.25 -16.86
CA LEU A 108 -10.39 -5.48 -16.33
C LEU A 108 -10.90 -4.46 -17.36
N PRO A 109 -12.22 -4.21 -17.41
CA PRO A 109 -12.75 -3.12 -18.21
C PRO A 109 -12.16 -1.78 -17.73
N LYS A 110 -12.06 -0.80 -18.64
CA LYS A 110 -11.46 0.52 -18.38
C LYS A 110 -11.96 1.17 -17.09
N LYS A 111 -13.26 1.05 -16.80
CA LYS A 111 -13.87 1.63 -15.59
C LYS A 111 -13.25 1.07 -14.32
N GLU A 112 -13.06 -0.24 -14.23
CA GLU A 112 -12.50 -0.90 -13.06
C GLU A 112 -11.00 -0.67 -12.95
N LEU A 113 -10.29 -0.74 -14.08
CA LEU A 113 -8.88 -0.35 -14.17
C LEU A 113 -8.65 1.06 -13.62
N ASN A 114 -9.54 2.01 -13.95
CA ASN A 114 -9.42 3.39 -13.49
C ASN A 114 -9.44 3.54 -11.96
N TYR A 115 -10.15 2.69 -11.21
CA TYR A 115 -10.09 2.76 -9.74
C TYR A 115 -8.68 2.50 -9.22
N ILE A 116 -7.99 1.51 -9.80
CA ILE A 116 -6.62 1.17 -9.45
C ILE A 116 -5.67 2.26 -9.90
N THR A 117 -5.74 2.68 -11.17
CA THR A 117 -4.79 3.65 -11.72
C THR A 117 -4.94 5.03 -11.08
N ASN A 118 -6.17 5.49 -10.83
CA ASN A 118 -6.41 6.76 -10.14
C ASN A 118 -5.89 6.72 -8.70
N TYR A 119 -6.02 5.59 -8.00
CA TYR A 119 -5.42 5.43 -6.68
C TYR A 119 -3.89 5.58 -6.75
N VAL A 120 -3.24 4.89 -7.69
CA VAL A 120 -1.79 4.98 -7.86
C VAL A 120 -1.35 6.40 -8.22
N GLU A 121 -2.04 7.06 -9.14
CA GLU A 121 -1.75 8.41 -9.59
C GLU A 121 -1.97 9.46 -8.48
N SER A 122 -2.77 9.15 -7.47
CA SER A 122 -2.93 10.03 -6.28
C SER A 122 -1.68 10.11 -5.39
N GLY A 123 -0.69 9.23 -5.60
CA GLY A 123 0.56 9.21 -4.84
C GLY A 123 0.42 8.63 -3.42
N LYS A 124 -0.74 8.04 -3.10
CA LYS A 124 -0.97 7.34 -1.82
C LYS A 124 -0.17 6.04 -1.75
N PRO A 125 0.17 5.56 -0.54
CA PRO A 125 0.99 4.37 -0.38
C PRO A 125 0.32 3.11 -0.94
N ILE A 126 1.16 2.19 -1.43
CA ILE A 126 0.75 0.91 -2.02
C ILE A 126 1.65 -0.19 -1.45
N VAL A 127 1.05 -1.34 -1.14
CA VAL A 127 1.77 -2.58 -0.84
C VAL A 127 1.38 -3.62 -1.88
N GLY A 128 2.34 -4.02 -2.73
CA GLY A 128 2.14 -5.09 -3.71
C GLY A 128 2.71 -6.42 -3.22
N PHE A 129 1.91 -7.48 -3.30
CA PHE A 129 2.40 -8.85 -3.10
C PHE A 129 2.87 -9.41 -4.45
N ARG A 130 3.86 -10.30 -4.46
CA ARG A 130 4.09 -11.16 -5.63
C ARG A 130 2.77 -11.86 -5.89
N THR A 131 2.13 -11.75 -7.06
CA THR A 131 2.64 -11.59 -8.44
C THR A 131 2.34 -10.24 -9.12
N THR A 132 2.02 -9.18 -8.38
CA THR A 132 1.51 -7.89 -8.90
C THR A 132 2.37 -7.18 -9.96
N THR A 133 3.64 -7.55 -10.17
CA THR A 133 4.45 -7.07 -11.31
C THR A 133 3.88 -7.43 -12.69
N HIS A 134 2.87 -8.30 -12.75
CA HIS A 134 2.05 -8.58 -13.93
C HIS A 134 0.56 -8.65 -13.53
N ALA A 135 0.11 -7.61 -12.83
CA ALA A 135 -1.27 -7.48 -12.39
C ALA A 135 -2.27 -7.54 -13.55
N PHE A 136 -1.90 -7.04 -14.73
CA PHE A 136 -2.76 -6.95 -15.90
C PHE A 136 -2.24 -7.77 -17.08
N LYS A 137 -3.17 -8.19 -17.95
CA LYS A 137 -2.88 -8.80 -19.25
C LYS A 137 -3.99 -8.49 -20.26
N TYR A 138 -3.74 -7.50 -21.10
CA TYR A 138 -4.58 -7.12 -22.22
C TYR A 138 -3.98 -7.66 -23.52
N ASP A 139 -4.57 -8.73 -24.05
CA ASP A 139 -4.21 -9.28 -25.37
C ASP A 139 -5.09 -8.71 -26.50
N ASN A 140 -6.31 -8.25 -26.15
CA ASN A 140 -7.37 -7.90 -27.11
C ASN A 140 -7.67 -6.39 -27.19
N ASP A 141 -7.06 -5.56 -26.35
CA ASP A 141 -7.26 -4.10 -26.34
C ASP A 141 -5.90 -3.39 -26.38
N SER A 142 -5.52 -2.94 -27.58
CA SER A 142 -4.25 -2.25 -27.81
C SER A 142 -4.14 -0.90 -27.09
N THR A 143 -5.24 -0.33 -26.61
CA THR A 143 -5.23 0.93 -25.85
C THR A 143 -4.83 0.72 -24.39
N LEU A 144 -4.86 -0.52 -23.91
CA LEU A 144 -4.57 -0.90 -22.52
C LEU A 144 -3.29 -1.70 -22.35
N THR A 145 -2.58 -2.05 -23.43
CA THR A 145 -1.35 -2.86 -23.37
C THR A 145 -0.22 -2.22 -22.56
N THR A 146 -0.18 -0.89 -22.42
CA THR A 146 0.78 -0.20 -21.51
C THR A 146 0.68 -0.72 -20.06
N TYR A 147 -0.50 -1.20 -19.65
CA TYR A 147 -0.71 -1.72 -18.29
C TYR A 147 -0.12 -3.12 -18.06
N ASN A 148 0.29 -3.82 -19.12
CA ASN A 148 0.87 -5.17 -19.00
C ASN A 148 2.30 -5.12 -18.44
N GLU A 149 3.11 -4.16 -18.89
CA GLU A 149 4.56 -4.14 -18.68
C GLU A 149 5.08 -2.80 -18.15
N GLU A 150 4.78 -1.70 -18.86
CA GLU A 150 5.28 -0.37 -18.52
C GLU A 150 4.72 0.15 -17.19
N TRP A 151 3.41 0.03 -16.98
CA TRP A 151 2.79 0.49 -15.75
C TRP A 151 3.26 -0.28 -14.52
N PRO A 152 3.29 -1.64 -14.48
CA PRO A 152 3.86 -2.36 -13.35
C PRO A 152 5.34 -2.05 -13.09
N ALA A 153 6.15 -1.87 -14.14
CA ALA A 153 7.55 -1.46 -13.99
C ALA A 153 7.67 -0.10 -13.29
N LYS A 154 6.82 0.88 -13.65
CA LYS A 154 6.78 2.20 -13.03
C LYS A 154 6.30 2.15 -11.58
N VAL A 155 5.29 1.33 -11.29
CA VAL A 155 4.61 1.32 -9.98
C VAL A 155 5.31 0.43 -8.96
N PHE A 156 5.79 -0.75 -9.39
CA PHE A 156 6.38 -1.77 -8.51
C PHE A 156 7.88 -1.96 -8.74
N GLY A 157 8.48 -1.23 -9.70
CA GLY A 157 9.92 -1.24 -9.96
C GLY A 157 10.43 -2.40 -10.83
N GLN A 158 9.54 -3.28 -11.29
CA GLN A 158 9.86 -4.42 -12.18
C GLN A 158 8.66 -4.78 -13.06
N GLN A 159 8.93 -5.29 -14.27
CA GLN A 159 7.96 -5.96 -15.13
C GLN A 159 8.13 -7.48 -15.04
N TRP A 160 7.07 -8.24 -15.39
CA TRP A 160 7.21 -9.68 -15.59
C TRP A 160 7.94 -9.99 -16.90
N ILE A 161 8.85 -10.97 -16.86
CA ILE A 161 9.66 -11.37 -18.02
C ILE A 161 9.24 -12.77 -18.46
N THR A 162 9.38 -13.77 -17.58
CA THR A 162 8.93 -15.16 -17.81
C THR A 162 8.81 -15.91 -16.47
N HIS A 163 8.06 -17.03 -16.45
CA HIS A 163 8.14 -18.00 -15.36
C HIS A 163 9.41 -18.85 -15.51
N HIS A 164 10.26 -18.88 -14.48
CA HIS A 164 11.39 -19.80 -14.43
C HIS A 164 10.91 -21.26 -14.56
N GLY A 165 11.44 -21.98 -15.56
CA GLY A 165 11.08 -23.37 -15.86
C GLY A 165 10.26 -23.57 -17.15
N HIS A 166 9.82 -22.50 -17.81
CA HIS A 166 9.20 -22.52 -19.14
C HIS A 166 10.22 -22.20 -20.25
N PHE A 167 11.39 -22.84 -20.20
CA PHE A 167 12.36 -22.85 -21.29
C PHE A 167 12.52 -24.30 -21.75
N ASP A 168 12.87 -24.50 -23.02
CA ASP A 168 13.21 -25.81 -23.60
C ASP A 168 13.93 -26.67 -22.55
N ASP A 169 13.23 -27.71 -22.08
CA ASP A 169 13.63 -28.80 -21.18
C ASP A 169 14.66 -28.53 -20.05
N GLY A 170 14.86 -27.26 -19.67
CA GLY A 170 15.89 -26.82 -18.74
C GLY A 170 17.33 -27.04 -19.19
N LYS A 171 17.60 -27.37 -20.47
CA LYS A 171 18.95 -27.76 -20.92
C LYS A 171 19.91 -26.61 -21.16
N PHE A 172 19.40 -25.39 -21.34
CA PHE A 172 20.23 -24.24 -21.71
C PHE A 172 20.13 -23.11 -20.67
N PRO A 173 21.26 -22.49 -20.29
CA PRO A 173 21.24 -21.33 -19.40
C PRO A 173 20.53 -20.16 -20.09
N VAL A 174 19.61 -19.53 -19.37
CA VAL A 174 18.83 -18.35 -19.83
C VAL A 174 19.57 -17.03 -19.66
N THR A 175 20.73 -17.08 -19.01
CA THR A 175 21.61 -15.94 -18.80
C THR A 175 22.93 -16.25 -19.49
N ASP A 176 23.28 -15.42 -20.47
CA ASP A 176 24.60 -15.46 -21.10
C ASP A 176 25.55 -14.53 -20.33
N ILE A 177 26.78 -14.99 -20.08
CA ILE A 177 27.80 -14.24 -19.35
C ILE A 177 28.98 -14.05 -20.30
N SER A 178 29.18 -12.82 -20.77
CA SER A 178 30.36 -12.45 -21.56
C SER A 178 31.30 -11.57 -20.74
N ILE A 179 32.61 -11.86 -20.80
CA ILE A 179 33.64 -10.96 -20.28
C ILE A 179 33.66 -9.69 -21.13
N LYS A 180 33.44 -8.54 -20.50
CA LYS A 180 33.61 -7.24 -21.14
C LYS A 180 35.09 -6.88 -21.12
N GLU A 181 35.78 -7.03 -22.25
CA GLU A 181 37.16 -6.56 -22.37
C GLU A 181 37.20 -5.02 -22.23
N GLY A 182 37.68 -4.55 -21.09
CA GLY A 182 38.01 -3.15 -20.82
C GLY A 182 39.51 -3.00 -20.71
N LYS A 183 40.10 -2.17 -21.58
CA LYS A 183 41.50 -1.74 -21.52
C LYS A 183 41.78 -1.08 -20.17
N SER A 184 42.83 -1.57 -19.51
CA SER A 184 43.48 -0.99 -18.33
C SER A 184 43.93 0.45 -18.55
#